data_AF-A0A8T2WZS8-F1
#
_entry.id   AF-A0A8T2WZS8-F1
#
_cell.length_a   1.000
_cell.length_b   1.000
_cell.length_c   1.000
_cell.angle_alpha   90.00
_cell.angle_beta   90.00
_cell.angle_gamma   90.00
#
_symmetry.space_group_name_H-M   'P 1'
#
loop_
_entity.id
_entity.type
_entity.pdbx_description
1 polymer ?
#
loop_
_entity_poly.entity_id
_entity_poly.type
_entity_poly.pdbx_seq_one_letter_code
_entity_poly.pdbx_strand_id
1 'polypeptide(L)'
;METTSQNPPQPYINDLADSPTNANTIISDHHDLLSQLQSLQHSFDTIQGKSSLMEENLLLVQQQRDDALDNNSQLKLAIQKVSHEKDSLRDQVRELEASFKEKEDGFVKRIDEAYLTMEKLEKEMEFLRERNDKLELEIKEARDKNGFLLKINMDLVRPVKEYLVKVTECVHDENLIERSDTEENREELDLDDELRSVWEEFKAITRLASEAESKVNEFNEMKKKEIRELESSVVSLTEENRDINSLLRVALVEKEAVERSLNKMKGNNEQKRVALLQFAERGLQRVGFGFMMGSGSNEQSMESSGAGSNTTNASAAASTKSDSSECEEEVVSLASTMERIMKNLRLENSQLRRSLEESRSDAERLQSLVQKQDKEIAENILYIKELEDRERVQAQNVEELLTEIKETEAEVVRWREACELEVEAAKKAIEEREKLVVILKQELEKTKANLEISNGKLKLKDELAVAAMAAQAAAERSLQLADSRAAGLRQRIEELTRQVEEAESKERRCNKVRHICWPWRAIKAATASTANNRVQNARRRMLPEMQALLQHNV
;
A
#
# COMPACT_ATOMS: atom_id res chain seq x y z
N MET A 1 -6.10 30.29 -81.91
CA MET A 1 -5.49 31.44 -82.60
C MET A 1 -4.99 30.90 -83.93
N GLU A 2 -5.80 30.86 -85.02
CA GLU A 2 -6.26 32.01 -85.83
C GLU A 2 -5.08 32.96 -86.13
N THR A 3 -4.71 33.37 -87.34
CA THR A 3 -5.39 33.45 -88.64
C THR A 3 -4.38 33.97 -89.70
N THR A 4 -4.57 33.58 -90.97
CA THR A 4 -4.45 34.33 -92.24
C THR A 4 -3.43 35.47 -92.45
N SER A 5 -2.76 35.50 -93.62
CA SER A 5 -2.87 36.52 -94.72
C SER A 5 -1.63 36.42 -95.64
N GLN A 6 -1.74 36.15 -96.95
CA GLN A 6 -2.00 37.05 -98.11
C GLN A 6 -0.77 37.12 -99.05
N ASN A 7 -1.02 36.81 -100.33
CA ASN A 7 -0.22 37.06 -101.54
C ASN A 7 -0.49 38.51 -102.06
N PRO A 8 0.09 38.98 -103.20
CA PRO A 8 1.47 39.27 -103.61
C PRO A 8 1.60 40.77 -104.07
N PRO A 9 2.60 41.24 -104.87
CA PRO A 9 2.48 41.13 -106.34
C PRO A 9 3.80 41.00 -107.15
N GLN A 10 3.68 40.45 -108.36
CA GLN A 10 4.63 40.59 -109.48
C GLN A 10 4.75 42.06 -109.95
N PRO A 11 5.77 42.36 -110.77
CA PRO A 11 5.47 43.14 -111.97
C PRO A 11 5.99 42.54 -113.28
N TYR A 12 5.11 42.69 -114.26
CA TYR A 12 5.27 42.66 -115.70
C TYR A 12 6.40 43.55 -116.22
N ILE A 13 7.04 43.15 -117.33
CA ILE A 13 7.51 44.09 -118.36
C ILE A 13 7.29 43.45 -119.74
N ASN A 14 6.49 44.11 -120.58
CA ASN A 14 6.38 43.90 -122.02
C ASN A 14 6.41 45.28 -122.71
N ASP A 15 7.02 45.32 -123.90
CA ASP A 15 6.91 46.30 -125.00
C ASP A 15 7.58 47.69 -124.87
N LEU A 16 8.51 48.08 -125.76
CA LEU A 16 8.25 48.60 -127.13
C LEU A 16 9.42 49.48 -127.70
N ALA A 17 9.82 49.15 -128.94
CA ALA A 17 10.32 49.97 -130.08
C ALA A 17 11.60 50.87 -130.04
N ASP A 18 12.42 50.63 -131.08
CA ASP A 18 13.05 51.52 -132.07
C ASP A 18 13.90 52.77 -131.69
N SER A 19 15.16 52.72 -132.17
CA SER A 19 16.08 53.75 -132.73
C SER A 19 15.54 55.16 -133.08
N PRO A 20 16.39 56.20 -133.37
CA PRO A 20 17.86 56.31 -133.26
C PRO A 20 18.42 57.70 -132.81
N THR A 21 19.76 57.77 -132.66
CA THR A 21 20.67 58.94 -132.84
C THR A 21 20.45 60.25 -132.06
N ASN A 22 21.41 60.61 -131.21
CA ASN A 22 22.32 61.75 -131.49
C ASN A 22 23.41 61.87 -130.42
N ALA A 23 24.66 61.78 -130.87
CA ALA A 23 25.85 62.01 -130.07
C ALA A 23 26.06 63.52 -129.89
N ASN A 24 26.09 64.03 -128.65
CA ASN A 24 26.81 65.25 -128.23
C ASN A 24 26.69 65.51 -126.71
N THR A 25 27.07 64.55 -125.86
CA THR A 25 27.07 64.74 -124.37
C THR A 25 28.28 64.09 -123.67
N ILE A 26 29.35 63.78 -124.39
CA ILE A 26 30.43 62.87 -123.92
C ILE A 26 31.37 63.50 -122.85
N ILE A 27 31.23 64.77 -122.47
CA ILE A 27 32.18 65.43 -121.55
C ILE A 27 31.61 65.67 -120.13
N SER A 28 30.28 65.65 -119.94
CA SER A 28 29.66 65.73 -118.60
C SER A 28 29.56 64.37 -117.93
N ASP A 29 29.33 63.31 -118.72
CA ASP A 29 29.09 61.94 -118.24
C ASP A 29 30.29 61.35 -117.50
N HIS A 30 31.51 61.80 -117.82
CA HIS A 30 32.74 61.22 -117.26
C HIS A 30 32.98 61.59 -115.78
N HIS A 31 32.53 62.78 -115.34
CA HIS A 31 32.67 63.20 -113.95
C HIS A 31 31.56 62.64 -113.06
N ASP A 32 30.36 62.46 -113.62
CA ASP A 32 29.25 61.74 -112.99
C ASP A 32 29.57 60.25 -112.81
N LEU A 33 30.22 59.62 -113.80
CA LEU A 33 30.70 58.23 -113.70
C LEU A 33 31.72 58.04 -112.57
N LEU A 34 32.67 58.95 -112.39
CA LEU A 34 33.65 58.89 -111.30
C LEU A 34 33.00 59.08 -109.92
N SER A 35 32.04 59.99 -109.82
CA SER A 35 31.27 60.22 -108.57
C SER A 35 30.39 59.02 -108.21
N GLN A 36 29.79 58.37 -109.21
CA GLN A 36 29.05 57.13 -109.04
C GLN A 36 29.96 55.97 -108.61
N LEU A 37 31.17 55.88 -109.18
CA LEU A 37 32.16 54.85 -108.80
C LEU A 37 32.65 55.04 -107.35
N GLN A 38 32.92 56.27 -106.92
CA GLN A 38 33.26 56.58 -105.53
C GLN A 38 32.10 56.30 -104.57
N SER A 39 30.86 56.62 -104.94
CA SER A 39 29.66 56.29 -104.17
C SER A 39 29.49 54.77 -104.03
N LEU A 40 29.70 54.02 -105.13
CA LEU A 40 29.66 52.57 -105.14
C LEU A 40 30.74 51.97 -104.23
N GLN A 41 31.96 52.50 -104.28
CA GLN A 41 33.08 52.08 -103.43
C GLN A 41 32.79 52.35 -101.95
N HIS A 42 32.27 53.52 -101.61
CA HIS A 42 31.89 53.86 -100.24
C HIS A 42 30.72 53.00 -99.72
N SER A 43 29.77 52.64 -100.60
CA SER A 43 28.69 51.70 -100.27
C SER A 43 29.21 50.28 -100.05
N PHE A 44 30.21 49.85 -100.84
CA PHE A 44 30.85 48.55 -100.71
C PHE A 44 31.59 48.45 -99.38
N ASP A 45 32.39 49.46 -99.02
CA ASP A 45 33.09 49.53 -97.73
C ASP A 45 32.11 49.52 -96.55
N THR A 46 30.96 50.21 -96.70
CA THR A 46 29.89 50.19 -95.68
C THR A 46 29.24 48.81 -95.54
N ILE A 47 28.98 48.12 -96.66
CA ILE A 47 28.44 46.76 -96.67
C ILE A 47 29.46 45.79 -96.09
N GLN A 48 30.75 45.95 -96.41
CA GLN A 48 31.83 45.14 -95.86
C GLN A 48 31.96 45.31 -94.34
N GLY A 49 31.90 46.54 -93.83
CA GLY A 49 31.88 46.81 -92.39
C GLY A 49 30.65 46.21 -91.70
N LYS A 50 29.46 46.31 -92.31
CA LYS A 50 28.24 45.65 -91.80
C LYS A 50 28.34 44.12 -91.84
N SER A 51 28.96 43.56 -92.88
CA SER A 51 29.20 42.12 -93.01
C SER A 51 30.12 41.63 -91.89
N SER A 52 31.23 42.33 -91.64
CA SER A 52 32.16 42.00 -90.55
C SER A 52 31.51 42.10 -89.17
N LEU A 53 30.71 43.13 -88.93
CA LEU A 53 29.96 43.29 -87.68
C LEU A 53 28.86 42.22 -87.51
N MET A 54 28.21 41.80 -88.60
CA MET A 54 27.25 40.71 -88.57
C MET A 54 27.92 39.36 -88.28
N GLU A 55 29.12 39.13 -88.82
CA GLU A 55 29.93 37.94 -88.55
C GLU A 55 30.38 37.87 -87.08
N GLU A 56 30.81 38.99 -86.50
CA GLU A 56 31.15 39.09 -85.08
C GLU A 56 29.93 38.84 -84.17
N ASN A 57 28.77 39.41 -84.51
CA ASN A 57 27.52 39.14 -83.79
C ASN A 57 27.09 37.67 -83.90
N LEU A 58 27.30 37.03 -85.05
CA LEU A 58 26.99 35.61 -85.23
C LEU A 58 27.86 34.74 -84.31
N LEU A 59 29.16 35.06 -84.19
CA LEU A 59 30.06 34.37 -83.28
C LEU A 59 29.66 34.56 -81.81
N LEU A 60 29.29 35.78 -81.41
CA LEU A 60 28.82 36.05 -80.04
C LEU A 60 27.55 35.26 -79.70
N VAL A 61 26.57 35.21 -80.63
CA VAL A 61 25.34 34.44 -80.45
C VAL A 61 25.64 32.94 -80.38
N GLN A 62 26.57 32.43 -81.19
CA GLN A 62 27.02 31.03 -81.11
C GLN A 62 27.64 30.72 -79.75
N GLN A 63 28.53 31.59 -79.26
CA GLN A 63 29.14 31.43 -77.94
C GLN A 63 28.09 31.42 -76.83
N GLN A 64 27.17 32.39 -76.83
CA GLN A 64 26.07 32.44 -75.85
C GLN A 64 25.17 31.20 -75.90
N ARG A 65 24.90 30.68 -77.11
CA ARG A 65 24.15 29.44 -77.29
C ARG A 65 24.91 28.26 -76.66
N ASP A 66 26.21 28.16 -76.90
CA ASP A 66 27.02 27.06 -76.40
C ASP A 66 27.15 27.10 -74.86
N ASP A 67 27.34 28.30 -74.29
CA ASP A 67 27.32 28.51 -72.84
C ASP A 67 25.94 28.16 -72.24
N ALA A 68 24.84 28.51 -72.93
CA ALA A 68 23.49 28.14 -72.50
C ALA A 68 23.25 26.62 -72.57
N LEU A 69 23.81 25.94 -73.57
CA LEU A 69 23.74 24.48 -73.69
C LEU A 69 24.52 23.78 -72.57
N ASP A 70 25.72 24.27 -72.25
CA ASP A 70 26.52 23.72 -71.14
C ASP A 70 25.79 23.89 -69.80
N ASN A 71 25.29 25.10 -69.53
CA ASN A 71 24.49 25.39 -68.33
C ASN A 71 23.24 24.49 -68.24
N ASN A 72 22.54 24.26 -69.36
CA ASN A 72 21.37 23.37 -69.39
C ASN A 72 21.76 21.91 -69.08
N SER A 73 22.91 21.47 -69.56
CA SER A 73 23.45 20.13 -69.26
C SER A 73 23.78 19.97 -67.76
N GLN A 74 24.41 20.97 -67.14
CA GLN A 74 24.71 20.98 -65.71
C GLN A 74 23.43 21.00 -64.87
N LEU A 75 22.44 21.81 -65.25
CA LEU A 75 21.14 21.88 -64.57
C LEU A 75 20.41 20.54 -64.63
N LYS A 76 20.48 19.84 -65.76
CA LYS A 76 19.87 18.51 -65.94
C LYS A 76 20.50 17.48 -65.00
N LEU A 77 21.83 17.49 -64.84
CA LEU A 77 22.53 16.64 -63.89
C LEU A 77 22.13 16.96 -62.44
N ALA A 78 22.03 18.24 -62.08
CA ALA A 78 21.58 18.66 -60.75
C ALA A 78 20.14 18.20 -60.46
N ILE A 79 19.21 18.36 -61.42
CA ILE A 79 17.83 17.89 -61.30
C ILE A 79 17.77 16.38 -61.12
N GLN A 80 18.58 15.62 -61.87
CA GLN A 80 18.67 14.17 -61.69
C GLN A 80 19.12 13.83 -60.28
N LYS A 81 20.21 14.43 -59.79
CA LYS A 81 20.72 14.18 -58.43
C LYS A 81 19.65 14.45 -57.36
N VAL A 82 19.01 15.61 -57.42
CA VAL A 82 17.93 15.97 -56.49
C VAL A 82 16.74 15.00 -56.59
N SER A 83 16.41 14.49 -57.79
CA SER A 83 15.36 13.49 -57.92
C SER A 83 15.72 12.18 -57.21
N HIS A 84 16.95 11.69 -57.35
CA HIS A 84 17.39 10.48 -56.66
C HIS A 84 17.39 10.67 -55.14
N GLU A 85 17.85 11.82 -54.64
CA GLU A 85 17.80 12.16 -53.21
C GLU A 85 16.35 12.21 -52.69
N LYS A 86 15.45 12.86 -53.43
CA LYS A 86 14.01 12.92 -53.11
C LYS A 86 13.37 11.54 -53.08
N ASP A 87 13.71 10.66 -54.04
CA ASP A 87 13.15 9.32 -54.10
C ASP A 87 13.70 8.44 -52.95
N SER A 88 15.00 8.57 -52.62
CA SER A 88 15.60 7.92 -51.45
C SER A 88 14.98 8.38 -50.12
N LEU A 89 14.77 9.69 -49.94
CA LEU A 89 14.09 10.21 -48.75
C LEU A 89 12.64 9.73 -48.67
N ARG A 90 11.95 9.63 -49.81
CA ARG A 90 10.59 9.08 -49.86
C ARG A 90 10.56 7.61 -49.43
N ASP A 91 11.55 6.82 -49.81
CA ASP A 91 11.69 5.43 -49.36
C ASP A 91 11.92 5.35 -47.84
N GLN A 92 12.82 6.16 -47.30
CA GLN A 92 13.07 6.22 -45.86
C GLN A 92 11.83 6.64 -45.06
N VAL A 93 11.06 7.61 -45.55
CA VAL A 93 9.80 8.02 -44.92
C VAL A 93 8.81 6.86 -44.89
N ARG A 94 8.66 6.12 -46.00
CA ARG A 94 7.78 4.94 -46.05
C ARG A 94 8.20 3.84 -45.08
N GLU A 95 9.49 3.59 -44.95
CA GLU A 95 10.03 2.60 -44.00
C GLU A 95 9.76 3.02 -42.55
N LEU A 96 9.98 4.30 -42.24
CA LEU A 96 9.67 4.84 -40.91
C LEU A 96 8.17 4.78 -40.60
N GLU A 97 7.31 5.15 -41.53
CA GLU A 97 5.85 5.03 -41.41
C GLU A 97 5.42 3.58 -41.14
N ALA A 98 5.99 2.61 -41.86
CA ALA A 98 5.72 1.19 -41.65
C ALA A 98 6.17 0.73 -40.25
N SER A 99 7.39 1.10 -39.83
CA SER A 99 7.92 0.75 -38.52
C SER A 99 7.12 1.38 -37.37
N PHE A 100 6.62 2.60 -37.58
CA PHE A 100 5.79 3.29 -36.60
C PHE A 100 4.44 2.58 -36.46
N LYS A 101 3.82 2.21 -37.58
CA LYS A 101 2.54 1.51 -37.58
C LYS A 101 2.63 0.13 -36.92
N GLU A 102 3.70 -0.62 -37.15
CA GLU A 102 3.95 -1.89 -36.46
C GLU A 102 4.08 -1.71 -34.94
N LYS A 103 4.79 -0.67 -34.50
CA LYS A 103 4.89 -0.33 -33.07
C LYS A 103 3.55 0.07 -32.48
N GLU A 104 2.77 0.88 -33.19
CA GLU A 104 1.43 1.30 -32.79
C GLU A 104 0.51 0.09 -32.60
N ASP A 105 0.46 -0.82 -33.58
CA ASP A 105 -0.28 -2.07 -33.48
C ASP A 105 0.20 -2.95 -32.30
N GLY A 106 1.51 -2.96 -32.03
CA GLY A 106 2.10 -3.64 -30.87
C GLY A 106 1.76 -2.99 -29.52
N PHE A 107 1.50 -1.69 -29.47
CA PHE A 107 0.97 -1.03 -28.27
C PHE A 107 -0.50 -1.36 -28.06
N VAL A 108 -1.31 -1.34 -29.12
CA VAL A 108 -2.74 -1.70 -29.06
C VAL A 108 -2.92 -3.11 -28.50
N LYS A 109 -2.18 -4.10 -29.02
CA LYS A 109 -2.25 -5.48 -28.51
C LYS A 109 -1.88 -5.59 -27.03
N ARG A 110 -0.83 -4.90 -26.59
CA ARG A 110 -0.42 -4.89 -25.17
C ARG A 110 -1.47 -4.24 -24.27
N ILE A 111 -2.14 -3.20 -24.76
CA ILE A 111 -3.25 -2.56 -24.04
C ILE A 111 -4.42 -3.55 -23.92
N ASP A 112 -4.81 -4.21 -25.00
CA ASP A 112 -5.91 -5.19 -24.99
C ASP A 112 -5.60 -6.38 -24.06
N GLU A 113 -4.37 -6.90 -24.09
CA GLU A 113 -3.90 -7.94 -23.18
C GLU A 113 -3.94 -7.48 -21.71
N ALA A 114 -3.48 -6.27 -21.43
CA ALA A 114 -3.53 -5.68 -20.09
C ALA A 114 -4.98 -5.53 -19.60
N TYR A 115 -5.90 -5.07 -20.45
CA TYR A 115 -7.33 -4.99 -20.13
C TYR A 115 -7.91 -6.36 -19.76
N LEU A 116 -7.61 -7.40 -20.53
CA LEU A 116 -8.07 -8.77 -20.24
C LEU A 116 -7.49 -9.31 -18.92
N THR A 117 -6.24 -8.97 -18.58
CA THR A 117 -5.67 -9.36 -17.29
C THR A 117 -6.29 -8.60 -16.12
N MET A 118 -6.56 -7.30 -16.29
CA MET A 118 -7.21 -6.47 -15.28
C MET A 118 -8.63 -6.97 -15.00
N GLU A 119 -9.41 -7.30 -16.03
CA GLU A 119 -10.76 -7.85 -15.88
C GLU A 119 -10.76 -9.20 -15.12
N LYS A 120 -9.74 -10.05 -15.34
CA LYS A 120 -9.59 -11.30 -14.58
C LYS A 120 -9.29 -11.03 -13.11
N LEU A 121 -8.36 -10.12 -12.83
CA LEU A 121 -8.01 -9.73 -11.47
C LEU A 121 -9.19 -9.07 -10.74
N GLU A 122 -9.99 -8.25 -11.42
CA GLU A 122 -11.21 -7.66 -10.86
C GLU A 122 -12.21 -8.74 -10.45
N LYS A 123 -12.43 -9.76 -11.28
CA LYS A 123 -13.31 -10.90 -10.94
C LYS A 123 -12.79 -11.69 -9.75
N GLU A 124 -11.47 -11.88 -9.65
CA GLU A 124 -10.85 -12.58 -8.53
C GLU A 124 -10.90 -11.76 -7.24
N MET A 125 -10.69 -10.44 -7.31
CA MET A 125 -10.88 -9.54 -6.18
C MET A 125 -12.31 -9.53 -5.68
N GLU A 126 -13.30 -9.55 -6.58
CA GLU A 126 -14.71 -9.62 -6.19
C GLU A 126 -15.04 -10.94 -5.49
N PHE A 127 -14.54 -12.06 -6.00
CA PHE A 127 -14.68 -13.37 -5.34
C PHE A 127 -14.04 -13.39 -3.95
N LEU A 128 -12.83 -12.81 -3.81
CA LEU A 128 -12.16 -12.72 -2.52
C LEU A 128 -12.91 -11.81 -1.55
N ARG A 129 -13.48 -10.70 -2.03
CA ARG A 129 -14.34 -9.80 -1.24
C ARG A 129 -15.57 -10.54 -0.72
N GLU A 130 -16.31 -11.22 -1.59
CA GLU A 130 -17.49 -12.02 -1.21
C GLU A 130 -17.14 -13.11 -0.17
N ARG A 131 -16.01 -13.79 -0.36
CA ARG A 131 -15.51 -14.78 0.60
C ARG A 131 -15.17 -14.14 1.95
N ASN A 132 -14.56 -12.96 1.95
CA ASN A 132 -14.21 -12.26 3.17
C ASN A 132 -15.46 -11.80 3.93
N ASP A 133 -16.44 -11.22 3.23
CA ASP A 133 -17.72 -10.83 3.80
C ASP A 133 -18.45 -12.02 4.45
N LYS A 134 -18.37 -13.21 3.82
CA LYS A 134 -18.91 -14.44 4.39
C LYS A 134 -18.17 -14.85 5.67
N LEU A 135 -16.85 -14.80 5.67
CA LEU A 135 -16.05 -15.13 6.86
C LEU A 135 -16.28 -14.13 8.00
N GLU A 136 -16.42 -12.85 7.71
CA GLU A 136 -16.79 -11.83 8.70
C GLU A 136 -18.15 -12.12 9.33
N LEU A 137 -19.13 -12.54 8.52
CA LEU A 137 -20.44 -12.95 9.02
C LEU A 137 -20.33 -14.18 9.94
N GLU A 138 -19.56 -15.21 9.55
CA GLU A 138 -19.33 -16.42 10.35
C GLU A 138 -18.62 -16.08 11.68
N ILE A 139 -17.62 -15.21 11.66
CA ILE A 139 -16.92 -14.72 12.86
C ILE A 139 -17.89 -13.97 13.78
N LYS A 140 -18.74 -13.12 13.22
CA LYS A 140 -19.74 -12.37 14.00
C LYS A 140 -20.75 -13.31 14.65
N GLU A 141 -21.27 -14.29 13.91
CA GLU A 141 -22.18 -15.29 14.46
C GLU A 141 -21.51 -16.14 15.56
N ALA A 142 -20.25 -16.52 15.39
CA ALA A 142 -19.48 -17.23 16.41
C ALA A 142 -19.26 -16.37 17.67
N ARG A 143 -18.98 -15.07 17.51
CA ARG A 143 -18.85 -14.12 18.62
C ARG A 143 -20.17 -13.98 19.38
N ASP A 144 -21.29 -13.84 18.68
CA ASP A 144 -22.61 -13.73 19.29
C ASP A 144 -22.99 -15.00 20.09
N LYS A 145 -22.67 -16.19 19.54
CA LYS A 145 -22.85 -17.48 20.24
C LYS A 145 -21.97 -17.57 21.49
N ASN A 146 -20.70 -17.17 21.41
CA ASN A 146 -19.80 -17.17 22.55
C ASN A 146 -20.25 -16.18 23.64
N GLY A 147 -20.66 -14.96 23.27
CA GLY A 147 -21.22 -13.99 24.22
C GLY A 147 -22.45 -14.55 24.96
N PHE A 148 -23.34 -15.24 24.23
CA PHE A 148 -24.49 -15.93 24.85
C PHE A 148 -24.07 -17.03 25.85
N LEU A 149 -23.08 -17.86 25.49
CA LEU A 149 -22.55 -18.90 26.37
C LEU A 149 -21.85 -18.31 27.61
N LEU A 150 -21.08 -17.24 27.45
CA LEU A 150 -20.43 -16.53 28.56
C LEU A 150 -21.47 -15.99 29.55
N LYS A 151 -22.59 -15.45 29.05
CA LYS A 151 -23.70 -15.00 29.88
C LYS A 151 -24.36 -16.13 30.67
N ILE A 152 -24.61 -17.28 30.02
CA ILE A 152 -25.14 -18.48 30.71
C ILE A 152 -24.15 -18.94 31.79
N ASN A 153 -22.86 -19.03 31.47
CA ASN A 153 -21.84 -19.43 32.43
C ASN A 153 -21.81 -18.48 33.62
N MET A 154 -21.93 -17.17 33.41
CA MET A 154 -22.02 -16.20 34.50
C MET A 154 -23.23 -16.42 35.42
N ASP A 155 -24.40 -16.68 34.83
CA ASP A 155 -25.61 -16.93 35.61
C ASP A 155 -25.54 -18.25 36.40
N LEU A 156 -24.72 -19.22 35.97
CA LEU A 156 -24.43 -20.46 36.70
C LEU A 156 -23.36 -20.31 37.78
N VAL A 157 -22.34 -19.49 37.53
CA VAL A 157 -21.18 -19.26 38.39
C VAL A 157 -21.54 -18.40 39.61
N ARG A 158 -22.36 -17.35 39.42
CA ARG A 158 -22.74 -16.41 40.49
C ARG A 158 -23.41 -17.11 41.70
N PRO A 159 -24.38 -18.02 41.54
CA PRO A 159 -24.95 -18.76 42.66
C PRO A 159 -23.92 -19.64 43.40
N VAL A 160 -22.98 -20.27 42.68
CA VAL A 160 -21.95 -21.11 43.31
C VAL A 160 -21.06 -20.28 44.23
N LYS A 161 -20.68 -19.08 43.79
CA LYS A 161 -19.95 -18.10 44.62
C LYS A 161 -20.74 -17.75 45.89
N GLU A 162 -22.03 -17.46 45.77
CA GLU A 162 -22.90 -17.14 46.91
C GLU A 162 -23.04 -18.33 47.89
N TYR A 163 -23.16 -19.56 47.37
CA TYR A 163 -23.20 -20.76 48.21
C TYR A 163 -21.90 -20.98 48.97
N LEU A 164 -20.75 -20.81 48.33
CA LEU A 164 -19.45 -20.95 49.00
C LEU A 164 -19.27 -19.94 50.13
N VAL A 165 -19.65 -18.68 49.90
CA VAL A 165 -19.68 -17.64 50.95
C VAL A 165 -20.56 -18.10 52.11
N LYS A 166 -21.78 -18.56 51.83
CA LYS A 166 -22.69 -19.04 52.88
C LYS A 166 -22.13 -20.24 53.66
N VAL A 167 -21.46 -21.18 53.00
CA VAL A 167 -20.79 -22.31 53.66
C VAL A 167 -19.67 -21.81 54.58
N THR A 168 -18.84 -20.86 54.13
CA THR A 168 -17.79 -20.28 54.97
C THR A 168 -18.34 -19.54 56.18
N GLU A 169 -19.47 -18.84 56.03
CA GLU A 169 -20.16 -18.14 57.12
C GLU A 169 -20.77 -19.13 58.14
N CYS A 170 -21.43 -20.20 57.69
CA CYS A 170 -22.06 -21.17 58.59
C CYS A 170 -21.05 -21.97 59.44
N VAL A 171 -19.81 -22.10 58.97
CA VAL A 171 -18.74 -22.84 59.68
C VAL A 171 -18.00 -21.95 60.69
N HIS A 172 -18.17 -20.63 60.60
CA HIS A 172 -17.50 -19.66 61.45
C HIS A 172 -18.46 -19.03 62.45
N ASP A 173 -18.31 -19.35 63.74
CA ASP A 173 -18.99 -18.63 64.81
C ASP A 173 -18.26 -17.30 65.04
N GLU A 174 -18.92 -16.21 64.65
CA GLU A 174 -18.56 -14.81 64.92
C GLU A 174 -17.13 -14.39 64.51
N ASN A 175 -16.94 -14.04 63.23
CA ASN A 175 -16.23 -12.82 62.83
C ASN A 175 -16.39 -12.55 61.32
N LEU A 176 -16.66 -11.29 61.01
CA LEU A 176 -16.88 -10.72 59.70
C LEU A 176 -15.72 -11.07 58.76
N ILE A 177 -16.00 -11.73 57.63
CA ILE A 177 -15.02 -11.95 56.55
C ILE A 177 -14.63 -10.57 56.02
N GLU A 178 -13.48 -10.06 56.45
CA GLU A 178 -12.84 -8.90 55.86
C GLU A 178 -12.50 -9.28 54.41
N ARG A 179 -13.22 -8.70 53.45
CA ARG A 179 -12.91 -8.81 52.02
C ARG A 179 -11.50 -8.28 51.83
N SER A 180 -10.52 -9.18 51.79
CA SER A 180 -9.20 -8.85 51.29
C SER A 180 -9.30 -8.75 49.77
N ASP A 181 -9.59 -7.54 49.30
CA ASP A 181 -9.38 -7.13 47.92
C ASP A 181 -7.85 -7.08 47.68
N THR A 182 -7.22 -8.25 47.59
CA THR A 182 -5.85 -8.35 47.08
C THR A 182 -5.89 -8.15 45.57
N GLU A 183 -5.64 -6.89 45.16
CA GLU A 183 -5.23 -6.50 43.82
C GLU A 183 -3.93 -7.23 43.45
N GLU A 184 -4.04 -8.46 42.99
CA GLU A 184 -2.93 -9.16 42.35
C GLU A 184 -2.98 -8.91 40.85
N ASN A 185 -1.99 -8.13 40.39
CA ASN A 185 -1.44 -8.02 39.04
C ASN A 185 -2.46 -8.21 37.91
N ARG A 186 -2.95 -7.06 37.44
CA ARG A 186 -3.69 -6.88 36.20
C ARG A 186 -2.75 -7.18 35.02
N GLU A 187 -2.47 -8.45 34.77
CA GLU A 187 -1.83 -8.88 33.54
C GLU A 187 -2.82 -8.66 32.40
N GLU A 188 -2.46 -7.70 31.55
CA GLU A 188 -3.19 -7.28 30.37
C GLU A 188 -3.12 -8.38 29.30
N LEU A 189 -3.80 -9.50 29.55
CA LEU A 189 -4.09 -10.49 28.52
C LEU A 189 -5.07 -9.87 27.54
N ASP A 190 -4.82 -9.97 26.23
CA ASP A 190 -5.68 -9.45 25.14
C ASP A 190 -6.96 -10.30 24.98
N LEU A 191 -7.71 -10.43 26.07
CA LEU A 191 -8.98 -11.13 26.14
C LEU A 191 -10.12 -10.12 26.03
N ASP A 192 -11.13 -10.48 25.24
CA ASP A 192 -12.41 -9.78 25.17
C ASP A 192 -12.94 -9.52 26.59
N ASP A 193 -13.44 -8.31 26.84
CA ASP A 193 -13.78 -7.82 28.18
C ASP A 193 -14.81 -8.74 28.89
N GLU A 194 -15.68 -9.39 28.11
CA GLU A 194 -16.64 -10.38 28.61
C GLU A 194 -15.98 -11.68 29.09
N LEU A 195 -15.00 -12.21 28.37
CA LEU A 195 -14.24 -13.40 28.78
C LEU A 195 -13.39 -13.13 30.02
N ARG A 196 -12.80 -11.93 30.11
CA ARG A 196 -12.01 -11.50 31.27
C ARG A 196 -12.86 -11.49 32.54
N SER A 197 -14.07 -10.93 32.46
CA SER A 197 -15.01 -10.90 33.58
C SER A 197 -15.35 -12.32 34.07
N VAL A 198 -15.65 -13.26 33.16
CA VAL A 198 -15.97 -14.66 33.49
C VAL A 198 -14.79 -15.33 34.22
N TRP A 199 -13.59 -15.12 33.70
CA TRP A 199 -12.37 -15.69 34.27
C TRP A 199 -12.09 -15.17 35.69
N GLU A 200 -12.25 -13.87 35.92
CA GLU A 200 -12.09 -13.26 37.25
C GLU A 200 -13.08 -13.84 38.27
N GLU A 201 -14.33 -14.09 37.87
CA GLU A 201 -15.33 -14.74 38.73
C GLU A 201 -14.98 -16.21 39.05
N PHE A 202 -14.50 -16.98 38.06
CA PHE A 202 -14.01 -18.34 38.33
C PHE A 202 -12.81 -18.35 39.29
N LYS A 203 -11.86 -17.41 39.12
CA LYS A 203 -10.71 -17.26 40.02
C LYS A 203 -11.17 -16.96 41.45
N ALA A 204 -12.16 -16.09 41.61
CA ALA A 204 -12.76 -15.78 42.92
C ALA A 204 -13.43 -17.02 43.55
N ILE A 205 -14.15 -17.82 42.77
CA ILE A 205 -14.75 -19.08 43.24
C ILE A 205 -13.70 -20.07 43.69
N THR A 206 -12.62 -20.27 42.93
CA THR A 206 -11.55 -21.20 43.31
C THR A 206 -10.92 -20.81 44.65
N ARG A 207 -10.71 -19.50 44.87
CA ARG A 207 -10.22 -18.98 46.15
C ARG A 207 -11.21 -19.27 47.28
N LEU A 208 -12.48 -18.89 47.10
CA LEU A 208 -13.53 -19.13 48.10
C LEU A 208 -13.74 -20.63 48.40
N ALA A 209 -13.61 -21.49 47.40
CA ALA A 209 -13.71 -22.94 47.57
C ALA A 209 -12.56 -23.48 48.44
N SER A 210 -11.32 -23.03 48.18
CA SER A 210 -10.17 -23.40 49.01
C SER A 210 -10.29 -22.91 50.45
N GLU A 211 -10.84 -21.71 50.66
CA GLU A 211 -11.10 -21.17 52.00
C GLU A 211 -12.20 -21.96 52.72
N ALA A 212 -13.30 -22.28 52.03
CA ALA A 212 -14.38 -23.12 52.54
C ALA A 212 -13.87 -24.50 52.95
N GLU A 213 -13.04 -25.13 52.12
CA GLU A 213 -12.41 -26.42 52.42
C GLU A 213 -11.53 -26.34 53.67
N SER A 214 -10.67 -25.33 53.78
CA SER A 214 -9.82 -25.12 54.96
C SER A 214 -10.67 -24.98 56.23
N LYS A 215 -11.69 -24.12 56.21
CA LYS A 215 -12.57 -23.86 57.36
C LYS A 215 -13.35 -25.11 57.77
N VAL A 216 -13.89 -25.86 56.82
CA VAL A 216 -14.60 -27.13 57.09
C VAL A 216 -13.65 -28.17 57.71
N ASN A 217 -12.41 -28.24 57.22
CA ASN A 217 -11.40 -29.13 57.79
C ASN A 217 -11.03 -28.75 59.22
N GLU A 218 -10.86 -27.45 59.52
CA GLU A 218 -10.62 -26.96 60.88
C GLU A 218 -11.77 -27.32 61.83
N PHE A 219 -13.02 -27.10 61.40
CA PHE A 219 -14.20 -27.48 62.18
C PHE A 219 -14.27 -28.99 62.44
N ASN A 220 -14.00 -29.81 61.42
CA ASN A 220 -13.94 -31.27 61.56
C ASN A 220 -12.85 -31.72 62.54
N GLU A 221 -11.68 -31.11 62.52
CA GLU A 221 -10.61 -31.42 63.46
C GLU A 221 -10.95 -31.00 64.89
N MET A 222 -11.62 -29.86 65.07
CA MET A 222 -12.15 -29.44 66.38
C MET A 222 -13.17 -30.46 66.89
N LYS A 223 -14.12 -30.89 66.06
CA LYS A 223 -15.11 -31.91 66.44
C LYS A 223 -14.48 -33.27 66.75
N LYS A 224 -13.45 -33.69 66.02
CA LYS A 224 -12.68 -34.92 66.35
C LYS A 224 -11.95 -34.81 67.68
N LYS A 225 -11.46 -33.63 68.07
CA LYS A 225 -10.85 -33.41 69.38
C LYS A 225 -11.89 -33.50 70.49
N GLU A 226 -13.02 -32.81 70.33
CA GLU A 226 -14.15 -32.85 71.26
C GLU A 226 -14.66 -34.29 71.48
N ILE A 227 -14.81 -35.08 70.40
CA ILE A 227 -15.20 -36.49 70.49
C ILE A 227 -14.18 -37.29 71.29
N ARG A 228 -12.88 -37.15 71.03
CA ARG A 228 -11.82 -37.86 71.78
C ARG A 228 -11.81 -37.49 73.25
N GLU A 229 -12.03 -36.21 73.58
CA GLU A 229 -12.14 -35.74 74.96
C GLU A 229 -13.36 -36.36 75.66
N LEU A 230 -14.52 -36.35 75.00
CA LEU A 230 -15.74 -36.99 75.52
C LEU A 230 -15.57 -38.50 75.67
N GLU A 231 -14.95 -39.19 74.72
CA GLU A 231 -14.62 -40.62 74.81
C GLU A 231 -13.70 -40.90 76.00
N SER A 232 -12.64 -40.10 76.18
CA SER A 232 -11.73 -40.24 77.34
C SER A 232 -12.44 -40.01 78.68
N SER A 233 -13.36 -39.03 78.72
CA SER A 233 -14.20 -38.74 79.88
C SER A 233 -15.15 -39.90 80.18
N VAL A 234 -15.78 -40.48 79.16
CA VAL A 234 -16.64 -41.66 79.31
C VAL A 234 -15.83 -42.86 79.82
N VAL A 235 -14.64 -43.13 79.28
CA VAL A 235 -13.78 -44.22 79.77
C VAL A 235 -13.42 -44.01 81.23
N SER A 236 -12.95 -42.81 81.61
CA SER A 236 -12.65 -42.46 83.01
C SER A 236 -13.86 -42.69 83.93
N LEU A 237 -15.05 -42.23 83.53
CA LEU A 237 -16.28 -42.44 84.30
C LEU A 237 -16.68 -43.92 84.39
N THR A 238 -16.38 -44.74 83.38
CA THR A 238 -16.63 -46.19 83.44
C THR A 238 -15.65 -46.92 84.36
N GLU A 239 -14.39 -46.49 84.39
CA GLU A 239 -13.37 -47.01 85.31
C GLU A 239 -13.70 -46.65 86.76
N GLU A 240 -14.03 -45.39 87.03
CA GLU A 240 -14.48 -44.95 88.36
C GLU A 240 -15.72 -45.73 88.83
N ASN A 241 -16.70 -45.95 87.94
CA ASN A 241 -17.86 -46.78 88.27
C ASN A 241 -17.49 -48.23 88.56
N ARG A 242 -16.50 -48.80 87.86
CA ARG A 242 -15.99 -50.14 88.12
C ARG A 242 -15.31 -50.21 89.48
N ASP A 243 -14.51 -49.21 89.83
CA ASP A 243 -13.82 -49.11 91.12
C ASP A 243 -14.81 -48.95 92.27
N ILE A 244 -15.82 -48.08 92.13
CA ILE A 244 -16.93 -47.95 93.08
C ILE A 244 -17.66 -49.30 93.24
N ASN A 245 -17.95 -50.00 92.15
CA ASN A 245 -18.60 -51.32 92.21
C ASN A 245 -17.71 -52.34 92.93
N SER A 246 -16.40 -52.31 92.71
CA SER A 246 -15.44 -53.18 93.40
C SER A 246 -15.42 -52.91 94.91
N LEU A 247 -15.39 -51.63 95.32
CA LEU A 247 -15.45 -51.19 96.71
C LEU A 247 -16.76 -51.63 97.37
N LEU A 248 -17.90 -51.49 96.68
CA LEU A 248 -19.20 -51.95 97.17
C LEU A 248 -19.23 -53.47 97.37
N ARG A 249 -18.64 -54.27 96.48
CA ARG A 249 -18.53 -55.72 96.66
C ARG A 249 -17.66 -56.08 97.87
N VAL A 250 -16.51 -55.42 98.04
CA VAL A 250 -15.64 -55.63 99.21
C VAL A 250 -16.40 -55.28 100.50
N ALA A 251 -17.06 -54.13 100.54
CA ALA A 251 -17.86 -53.71 101.68
C ALA A 251 -19.02 -54.68 101.99
N LEU A 252 -19.68 -55.24 100.97
CA LEU A 252 -20.71 -56.26 101.14
C LEU A 252 -20.13 -57.56 101.72
N VAL A 253 -19.00 -58.05 101.21
CA VAL A 253 -18.34 -59.27 101.72
C VAL A 253 -17.87 -59.08 103.16
N GLU A 254 -17.29 -57.91 103.49
CA GLU A 254 -16.89 -57.59 104.86
C GLU A 254 -18.10 -57.48 105.80
N LYS A 255 -19.20 -56.85 105.36
CA LYS A 255 -20.47 -56.82 106.11
C LYS A 255 -20.98 -58.24 106.40
N GLU A 256 -21.02 -59.12 105.39
CA GLU A 256 -21.44 -60.51 105.59
C GLU A 256 -20.48 -61.28 106.51
N ALA A 257 -19.18 -61.03 106.44
CA ALA A 257 -18.20 -61.62 107.35
C ALA A 257 -18.43 -61.16 108.80
N VAL A 258 -18.73 -59.88 109.00
CA VAL A 258 -19.12 -59.32 110.31
C VAL A 258 -20.40 -59.96 110.81
N GLU A 259 -21.45 -60.07 110.00
CA GLU A 259 -22.72 -60.72 110.38
C GLU A 259 -22.51 -62.20 110.76
N ARG A 260 -21.67 -62.94 110.01
CA ARG A 260 -21.30 -64.33 110.35
C ARG A 260 -20.51 -64.44 111.65
N SER A 261 -19.60 -63.49 111.92
CA SER A 261 -18.82 -63.46 113.17
C SER A 261 -19.68 -63.10 114.39
N LEU A 262 -20.63 -62.18 114.21
CA LEU A 262 -21.58 -61.74 115.25
C LEU A 262 -22.57 -62.85 115.62
N ASN A 263 -23.03 -63.62 114.63
CA ASN A 263 -23.92 -64.76 114.84
C ASN A 263 -23.23 -65.95 115.57
N LYS A 264 -21.89 -66.02 115.57
CA LYS A 264 -21.12 -67.03 116.33
C LYS A 264 -20.92 -66.68 117.81
N MET A 265 -21.12 -65.42 118.22
CA MET A 265 -21.01 -65.03 119.63
C MET A 265 -22.36 -65.12 120.34
N LYS A 266 -22.61 -66.23 121.06
CA LYS A 266 -23.76 -66.41 121.95
C LYS A 266 -23.36 -66.04 123.39
N GLY A 267 -23.45 -64.76 123.74
CA GLY A 267 -23.12 -64.22 125.08
C GLY A 267 -23.14 -62.68 125.15
N ASN A 268 -23.28 -62.13 126.37
CA ASN A 268 -23.54 -60.75 126.83
C ASN A 268 -23.27 -59.53 125.90
N ASN A 269 -24.13 -58.50 126.03
CA ASN A 269 -24.23 -57.32 125.15
C ASN A 269 -22.94 -56.46 125.05
N GLU A 270 -22.11 -56.45 126.10
CA GLU A 270 -20.86 -55.66 126.15
C GLU A 270 -19.77 -56.22 125.21
N GLN A 271 -19.65 -57.56 125.09
CA GLN A 271 -18.63 -58.20 124.25
C GLN A 271 -18.90 -58.02 122.75
N LYS A 272 -20.17 -57.97 122.36
CA LYS A 272 -20.59 -57.65 120.98
C LYS A 272 -20.24 -56.21 120.60
N ARG A 273 -20.38 -55.26 121.54
CA ARG A 273 -20.09 -53.84 121.30
C ARG A 273 -18.60 -53.56 121.10
N VAL A 274 -17.74 -54.22 121.87
CA VAL A 274 -16.26 -54.08 121.74
C VAL A 274 -15.76 -54.70 120.44
N ALA A 275 -16.29 -55.85 120.02
CA ALA A 275 -15.96 -56.47 118.74
C ALA A 275 -16.42 -55.62 117.54
N LEU A 276 -17.61 -55.01 117.62
CA LEU A 276 -18.11 -54.05 116.62
C LEU A 276 -17.20 -52.83 116.49
N LEU A 277 -16.68 -52.29 117.60
CA LEU A 277 -15.79 -51.13 117.58
C LEU A 277 -14.39 -51.47 117.02
N GLN A 278 -13.81 -52.61 117.40
CA GLN A 278 -12.52 -53.06 116.85
C GLN A 278 -12.60 -53.44 115.36
N PHE A 279 -13.76 -53.92 114.90
CA PHE A 279 -13.99 -54.18 113.48
C PHE A 279 -14.24 -52.89 112.70
N ALA A 280 -14.99 -51.94 113.26
CA ALA A 280 -15.14 -50.61 112.65
C ALA A 280 -13.78 -49.91 112.50
N GLU A 281 -12.89 -50.04 113.49
CA GLU A 281 -11.53 -49.51 113.46
C GLU A 281 -10.63 -50.19 112.41
N ARG A 282 -10.70 -51.53 112.27
CA ARG A 282 -9.97 -52.27 111.21
C ARG A 282 -10.54 -52.05 109.80
N GLY A 283 -11.87 -51.91 109.68
CA GLY A 283 -12.54 -51.57 108.45
C GLY A 283 -12.07 -50.19 107.96
N LEU A 284 -12.12 -49.17 108.83
CA LEU A 284 -11.66 -47.82 108.53
C LEU A 284 -10.18 -47.76 108.08
N GLN A 285 -9.30 -48.56 108.72
CA GLN A 285 -7.89 -48.66 108.32
C GLN A 285 -7.69 -49.33 106.96
N ARG A 286 -8.52 -50.33 106.58
CA ARG A 286 -8.43 -50.99 105.26
C ARG A 286 -9.02 -50.19 104.12
N VAL A 287 -10.02 -49.34 104.38
CA VAL A 287 -10.53 -48.35 103.41
C VAL A 287 -9.68 -47.06 103.37
N GLY A 288 -8.52 -47.03 104.03
CA GLY A 288 -7.52 -45.97 103.91
C GLY A 288 -7.68 -44.76 104.85
N PHE A 289 -8.56 -44.81 105.84
CA PHE A 289 -8.75 -43.73 106.83
C PHE A 289 -8.03 -44.06 108.16
N GLY A 290 -6.70 -43.96 108.18
CA GLY A 290 -5.88 -44.17 109.38
C GLY A 290 -4.66 -43.24 109.45
N PHE A 291 -4.57 -42.47 110.54
CA PHE A 291 -3.55 -41.45 110.85
C PHE A 291 -2.09 -42.00 110.80
N MET A 292 -1.20 -41.21 110.21
CA MET A 292 0.24 -41.45 110.03
C MET A 292 1.02 -41.42 111.36
N MET A 293 1.81 -42.47 111.68
CA MET A 293 3.09 -42.34 112.40
C MET A 293 3.96 -43.62 112.26
N GLY A 294 5.05 -43.52 111.49
CA GLY A 294 6.38 -44.04 111.86
C GLY A 294 6.76 -45.53 111.73
N SER A 295 7.46 -45.85 110.64
CA SER A 295 8.79 -46.52 110.63
C SER A 295 8.93 -48.06 110.69
N GLY A 296 9.42 -48.64 109.59
CA GLY A 296 10.41 -49.73 109.60
C GLY A 296 10.21 -50.92 108.63
N SER A 297 10.72 -50.82 107.39
CA SER A 297 11.47 -51.82 106.58
C SER A 297 11.35 -53.33 106.94
N ASN A 298 11.15 -54.32 106.04
CA ASN A 298 11.87 -54.56 104.80
C ASN A 298 11.22 -55.64 103.89
N GLU A 299 11.22 -55.36 102.59
CA GLU A 299 11.45 -56.20 101.38
C GLU A 299 10.64 -57.47 100.97
N GLN A 300 10.53 -57.53 99.61
CA GLN A 300 10.22 -58.62 98.67
C GLN A 300 8.73 -58.88 98.36
N SER A 301 8.15 -58.26 97.32
CA SER A 301 8.39 -58.37 95.86
C SER A 301 8.02 -59.74 95.28
N MET A 302 6.82 -59.85 94.69
CA MET A 302 6.65 -60.40 93.33
C MET A 302 5.25 -60.08 92.79
N GLU A 303 5.24 -59.60 91.56
CA GLU A 303 4.10 -59.18 90.75
C GLU A 303 3.16 -60.35 90.39
N SER A 304 1.87 -60.05 90.20
CA SER A 304 1.08 -60.77 89.19
C SER A 304 -0.08 -59.91 88.71
N SER A 305 0.14 -59.28 87.56
CA SER A 305 -0.88 -58.75 86.67
C SER A 305 -1.87 -59.85 86.28
N GLY A 306 -3.15 -59.50 86.26
CA GLY A 306 -4.18 -60.28 85.60
C GLY A 306 -4.16 -60.03 84.09
N ALA A 307 -4.21 -61.11 83.33
CA ALA A 307 -4.73 -61.11 81.97
C ALA A 307 -5.79 -62.23 81.89
N GLY A 308 -7.06 -61.82 81.85
CA GLY A 308 -8.10 -62.60 81.19
C GLY A 308 -7.86 -62.55 79.67
N SER A 309 -8.62 -63.22 78.83
CA SER A 309 -9.80 -64.05 78.98
C SER A 309 -9.94 -64.75 77.63
N ASN A 310 -10.60 -65.91 77.63
CA ASN A 310 -11.21 -66.57 76.46
C ASN A 310 -10.21 -67.31 75.54
N THR A 311 -10.38 -68.57 75.15
CA THR A 311 -11.54 -69.47 75.15
C THR A 311 -11.07 -70.88 74.74
N THR A 312 -11.43 -71.90 75.53
CA THR A 312 -11.83 -73.29 75.18
C THR A 312 -10.88 -74.16 74.32
N ASN A 313 -10.45 -75.39 74.66
CA ASN A 313 -10.83 -76.40 75.66
C ASN A 313 -9.71 -77.45 75.75
N ALA A 314 -9.36 -77.93 76.95
CA ALA A 314 -8.65 -79.20 77.14
C ALA A 314 -9.05 -79.90 78.46
N SER A 315 -9.39 -81.19 78.33
CA SER A 315 -9.28 -82.31 79.29
C SER A 315 -9.86 -82.21 80.72
N ALA A 316 -10.68 -83.20 81.09
CA ALA A 316 -10.50 -83.95 82.34
C ALA A 316 -11.28 -85.27 82.32
N ALA A 317 -10.54 -86.35 82.53
CA ALA A 317 -11.05 -87.69 82.82
C ALA A 317 -11.34 -87.84 84.33
N ALA A 318 -12.44 -88.50 84.66
CA ALA A 318 -12.68 -89.19 85.93
C ALA A 318 -13.80 -90.22 85.67
N SER A 319 -13.43 -91.46 85.39
CA SER A 319 -13.38 -92.54 86.38
C SER A 319 -14.74 -93.23 86.59
N THR A 320 -14.97 -94.29 85.84
CA THR A 320 -15.77 -95.44 86.30
C THR A 320 -15.10 -96.70 85.80
N LYS A 321 -14.62 -97.48 86.77
CA LYS A 321 -14.09 -98.85 86.62
C LYS A 321 -15.19 -99.76 86.08
N SER A 322 -14.85 -100.63 85.13
CA SER A 322 -14.98 -102.08 85.28
C SER A 322 -14.56 -102.82 84.01
N ASP A 323 -13.68 -103.80 84.21
CA ASP A 323 -13.60 -105.07 83.51
C ASP A 323 -13.13 -105.10 82.04
N SER A 324 -11.82 -105.35 81.90
CA SER A 324 -11.30 -106.51 81.16
C SER A 324 -11.79 -106.71 79.71
N SER A 325 -11.33 -105.87 78.76
CA SER A 325 -11.24 -106.25 77.32
C SER A 325 -10.45 -105.22 76.47
N GLU A 326 -9.23 -104.86 76.87
CA GLU A 326 -8.42 -103.74 76.34
C GLU A 326 -7.64 -104.01 75.02
N CYS A 327 -8.29 -104.47 73.94
CA CYS A 327 -7.61 -104.56 72.62
C CYS A 327 -8.43 -104.10 71.41
N GLU A 328 -9.75 -103.89 71.52
CA GLU A 328 -10.59 -103.52 70.36
C GLU A 328 -11.14 -102.07 70.41
N GLU A 329 -11.38 -101.47 71.57
CA GLU A 329 -12.07 -100.17 71.69
C GLU A 329 -11.15 -98.94 71.49
N GLU A 330 -9.87 -99.05 71.88
CA GLU A 330 -8.83 -98.05 71.58
C GLU A 330 -8.50 -97.99 70.08
N VAL A 331 -8.53 -99.15 69.42
CA VAL A 331 -8.32 -99.27 67.96
C VAL A 331 -9.45 -98.57 67.21
N VAL A 332 -10.70 -98.68 67.67
CA VAL A 332 -11.87 -97.99 67.10
C VAL A 332 -11.80 -96.47 67.34
N SER A 333 -11.35 -96.03 68.52
CA SER A 333 -11.17 -94.60 68.83
C SER A 333 -10.03 -93.97 68.02
N LEU A 334 -8.91 -94.67 67.87
CA LEU A 334 -7.79 -94.26 67.01
C LEU A 334 -8.19 -94.24 65.53
N ALA A 335 -8.96 -95.23 65.07
CA ALA A 335 -9.48 -95.25 63.71
C ALA A 335 -10.41 -94.06 63.42
N SER A 336 -11.29 -93.69 64.36
CA SER A 336 -12.20 -92.54 64.21
C SER A 336 -11.47 -91.19 64.18
N THR A 337 -10.39 -91.05 64.95
CA THR A 337 -9.55 -89.83 64.95
C THR A 337 -8.71 -89.75 63.68
N MET A 338 -8.14 -90.87 63.23
CA MET A 338 -7.45 -90.98 61.94
C MET A 338 -8.40 -90.66 60.77
N GLU A 339 -9.63 -91.17 60.78
CA GLU A 339 -10.63 -90.89 59.75
C GLU A 339 -11.00 -89.41 59.70
N ARG A 340 -11.18 -88.77 60.87
CA ARG A 340 -11.43 -87.33 60.97
C ARG A 340 -10.26 -86.51 60.42
N ILE A 341 -9.03 -86.87 60.78
CA ILE A 341 -7.81 -86.22 60.27
C ILE A 341 -7.74 -86.38 58.74
N MET A 342 -7.96 -87.58 58.20
CA MET A 342 -7.96 -87.78 56.75
C MET A 342 -9.07 -87.00 56.04
N LYS A 343 -10.28 -86.91 56.62
CA LYS A 343 -11.37 -86.10 56.06
C LYS A 343 -11.00 -84.61 56.06
N ASN A 344 -10.43 -84.10 57.15
CA ASN A 344 -9.94 -82.72 57.23
C ASN A 344 -8.84 -82.44 56.22
N LEU A 345 -7.83 -83.32 56.13
CA LEU A 345 -6.75 -83.18 55.14
C LEU A 345 -7.25 -83.23 53.69
N ARG A 346 -8.28 -84.04 53.39
CA ARG A 346 -8.91 -84.06 52.06
C ARG A 346 -9.65 -82.76 51.75
N LEU A 347 -10.34 -82.18 52.73
CA LEU A 347 -11.03 -80.89 52.58
C LEU A 347 -10.02 -79.76 52.37
N GLU A 348 -8.96 -79.72 53.17
CA GLU A 348 -7.86 -78.77 53.04
C GLU A 348 -7.16 -78.90 51.68
N ASN A 349 -6.85 -80.13 51.24
CA ASN A 349 -6.25 -80.35 49.92
C ASN A 349 -7.16 -79.86 48.77
N SER A 350 -8.48 -80.06 48.91
CA SER A 350 -9.47 -79.54 47.94
C SER A 350 -9.58 -78.02 47.97
N GLN A 351 -9.43 -77.39 49.14
CA GLN A 351 -9.41 -75.93 49.28
C GLN A 351 -8.13 -75.31 48.72
N LEU A 352 -6.97 -75.88 49.01
CA LEU A 352 -5.69 -75.44 48.45
C LEU A 352 -5.66 -75.57 46.93
N ARG A 353 -6.23 -76.64 46.36
CA ARG A 353 -6.37 -76.78 44.90
C ARG A 353 -7.26 -75.69 44.29
N ARG A 354 -8.39 -75.38 44.90
CA ARG A 354 -9.26 -74.28 44.45
C ARG A 354 -8.54 -72.93 44.52
N SER A 355 -7.86 -72.65 45.62
CA SER A 355 -7.07 -71.42 45.79
C SER A 355 -5.92 -71.32 44.79
N LEU A 356 -5.24 -72.43 44.49
CA LEU A 356 -4.20 -72.48 43.47
C LEU A 356 -4.77 -72.19 42.07
N GLU A 357 -5.91 -72.77 41.73
CA GLU A 357 -6.56 -72.56 40.44
C GLU A 357 -7.08 -71.12 40.30
N GLU A 358 -7.65 -70.56 41.35
CA GLU A 358 -8.04 -69.14 41.41
C GLU A 358 -6.83 -68.22 41.21
N SER A 359 -5.72 -68.48 41.92
CA SER A 359 -4.48 -67.72 41.75
C SER A 359 -3.89 -67.84 40.34
N ARG A 360 -4.01 -68.99 39.67
CA ARG A 360 -3.60 -69.17 38.27
C ARG A 360 -4.47 -68.36 37.33
N SER A 361 -5.80 -68.40 37.52
CA SER A 361 -6.73 -67.63 36.70
C SER A 361 -6.50 -66.11 36.83
N ASP A 362 -6.19 -65.64 38.04
CA ASP A 362 -5.82 -64.25 38.28
C ASP A 362 -4.47 -63.88 37.63
N ALA A 363 -3.49 -64.78 37.69
CA ALA A 363 -2.20 -64.58 37.02
C ALA A 363 -2.35 -64.48 35.50
N GLU A 364 -3.17 -65.35 34.88
CA GLU A 364 -3.48 -65.30 33.45
C GLU A 364 -4.21 -64.01 33.07
N ARG A 365 -5.17 -63.58 33.90
CA ARG A 365 -5.88 -62.31 33.70
C ARG A 365 -4.94 -61.12 33.76
N LEU A 366 -4.07 -61.05 34.76
CA LEU A 366 -3.05 -60.01 34.88
C LEU A 366 -2.08 -60.03 33.70
N GLN A 367 -1.63 -61.21 33.27
CA GLN A 367 -0.78 -61.36 32.09
C GLN A 367 -1.47 -60.82 30.82
N SER A 368 -2.77 -61.08 30.64
CA SER A 368 -3.53 -60.55 29.51
C SER A 368 -3.68 -59.03 29.55
N LEU A 369 -3.78 -58.44 30.75
CA LEU A 369 -3.85 -56.99 30.93
C LEU A 369 -2.50 -56.34 30.61
N VAL A 370 -1.41 -56.91 31.11
CA VAL A 370 -0.04 -56.45 30.82
C VAL A 370 0.24 -56.51 29.32
N GLN A 371 -0.11 -57.61 28.64
CA GLN A 371 0.07 -57.71 27.19
C GLN A 371 -0.75 -56.67 26.40
N LYS A 372 -1.94 -56.30 26.88
CA LYS A 372 -2.74 -55.23 26.27
C LYS A 372 -2.08 -53.87 26.47
N GLN A 373 -1.62 -53.59 27.69
CA GLN A 373 -0.88 -52.37 28.01
C GLN A 373 0.41 -52.26 27.19
N ASP A 374 1.18 -53.33 27.04
CA ASP A 374 2.40 -53.34 26.23
C ASP A 374 2.13 -53.01 24.76
N LYS A 375 1.04 -53.52 24.19
CA LYS A 375 0.61 -53.21 22.82
C LYS A 375 0.20 -51.75 22.66
N GLU A 376 -0.60 -51.24 23.59
CA GLU A 376 -1.05 -49.84 23.58
C GLU A 376 0.14 -48.87 23.74
N ILE A 377 1.09 -49.20 24.62
CA ILE A 377 2.33 -48.43 24.77
C ILE A 377 3.15 -48.45 23.46
N ALA A 378 3.28 -49.60 22.81
CA ALA A 378 4.00 -49.70 21.54
C ALA A 378 3.33 -48.88 20.42
N GLU A 379 2.00 -48.90 20.33
CA GLU A 379 1.23 -48.08 19.38
C GLU A 379 1.39 -46.58 19.68
N ASN A 380 1.29 -46.17 20.95
CA ASN A 380 1.50 -44.78 21.36
C ASN A 380 2.93 -44.29 21.07
N ILE A 381 3.96 -45.14 21.23
CA ILE A 381 5.34 -44.80 20.88
C ILE A 381 5.47 -44.51 19.37
N LEU A 382 4.84 -45.31 18.51
CA LEU A 382 4.85 -45.07 17.07
C LEU A 382 4.11 -43.78 16.72
N TYR A 383 2.95 -43.55 17.32
CA TYR A 383 2.18 -42.32 17.11
C TYR A 383 2.97 -41.08 17.52
N ILE A 384 3.64 -41.09 18.67
CA ILE A 384 4.50 -39.98 19.12
C ILE A 384 5.60 -39.71 18.10
N LYS A 385 6.27 -40.74 17.57
CA LYS A 385 7.30 -40.56 16.53
C LYS A 385 6.74 -39.94 15.25
N GLU A 386 5.54 -40.35 14.82
CA GLU A 386 4.87 -39.74 13.67
C GLU A 386 4.52 -38.26 13.92
N LEU A 387 4.17 -37.89 15.15
CA LEU A 387 3.96 -36.50 15.54
C LEU A 387 5.27 -35.71 15.49
N GLU A 388 6.34 -36.23 16.06
CA GLU A 388 7.68 -35.62 16.04
C GLU A 388 8.19 -35.42 14.61
N ASP A 389 7.99 -36.40 13.72
CA ASP A 389 8.37 -36.29 12.31
C ASP A 389 7.57 -35.20 11.59
N ARG A 390 6.27 -35.10 11.86
CA ARG A 390 5.43 -34.05 11.30
C ARG A 390 5.84 -32.67 11.80
N GLU A 391 6.15 -32.56 13.09
CA GLU A 391 6.66 -31.32 13.69
C GLU A 391 7.99 -30.90 13.05
N ARG A 392 8.92 -31.84 12.84
CA ARG A 392 10.20 -31.57 12.17
C ARG A 392 10.01 -31.06 10.74
N VAL A 393 9.15 -31.71 9.96
CA VAL A 393 8.85 -31.27 8.59
C VAL A 393 8.16 -29.90 8.58
N GLN A 394 7.22 -29.65 9.49
CA GLN A 394 6.57 -28.36 9.61
C GLN A 394 7.55 -27.25 10.01
N ALA A 395 8.46 -27.52 10.95
CA ALA A 395 9.50 -26.59 11.36
C ALA A 395 10.42 -26.22 10.19
N GLN A 396 10.86 -27.21 9.40
CA GLN A 396 11.66 -26.98 8.20
C GLN A 396 10.89 -26.15 7.16
N ASN A 397 9.63 -26.48 6.88
CA ASN A 397 8.80 -25.73 5.94
C ASN A 397 8.62 -24.27 6.38
N VAL A 398 8.45 -24.01 7.69
CA VAL A 398 8.37 -22.64 8.22
C VAL A 398 9.69 -21.91 8.06
N GLU A 399 10.83 -22.56 8.30
CA GLU A 399 12.15 -21.96 8.08
C GLU A 399 12.38 -21.60 6.61
N GLU A 400 12.04 -22.50 5.68
CA GLU A 400 12.12 -22.26 4.23
C GLU A 400 11.24 -21.07 3.82
N LEU A 401 9.98 -21.01 4.26
CA LEU A 401 9.10 -19.87 4.00
C LEU A 401 9.65 -18.56 4.59
N LEU A 402 10.26 -18.60 5.77
CA LEU A 402 10.88 -17.40 6.36
C LEU A 402 12.10 -16.94 5.54
N THR A 403 12.86 -17.85 4.92
CA THR A 403 13.94 -17.46 4.01
C THR A 403 13.41 -16.84 2.72
N GLU A 404 12.36 -17.41 2.13
CA GLU A 404 11.71 -16.86 0.93
C GLU A 404 11.10 -15.47 1.19
N ILE A 405 10.47 -15.28 2.35
CA ILE A 405 9.96 -13.95 2.77
C ILE A 405 11.10 -12.94 2.84
N LYS A 406 12.25 -13.28 3.43
CA LYS A 406 13.39 -12.35 3.52
C LYS A 406 13.97 -12.01 2.15
N GLU A 407 14.05 -12.98 1.24
CA GLU A 407 14.54 -12.76 -0.13
C GLU A 407 13.59 -11.87 -0.94
N THR A 408 12.28 -12.11 -0.84
CA THR A 408 11.25 -11.29 -1.51
C THR A 408 11.18 -9.88 -0.92
N GLU A 409 11.32 -9.71 0.40
CA GLU A 409 11.44 -8.40 1.04
C GLU A 409 12.66 -7.62 0.53
N ALA A 410 13.82 -8.28 0.42
CA ALA A 410 15.03 -7.66 -0.13
C ALA A 410 14.86 -7.28 -1.61
N GLU A 411 14.14 -8.08 -2.40
CA GLU A 411 13.78 -7.74 -3.77
C GLU A 411 12.83 -6.53 -3.82
N VAL A 412 11.80 -6.48 -2.99
CA VAL A 412 10.89 -5.32 -2.89
C VAL A 412 11.66 -4.04 -2.54
N VAL A 413 12.65 -4.10 -1.65
CA VAL A 413 13.51 -2.96 -1.34
C VAL A 413 14.32 -2.53 -2.58
N ARG A 414 14.94 -3.48 -3.31
CA ARG A 414 15.67 -3.15 -4.55
C ARG A 414 14.79 -2.51 -5.61
N TRP A 415 13.57 -3.02 -5.82
CA TRP A 415 12.62 -2.44 -6.78
C TRP A 415 12.17 -1.05 -6.35
N ARG A 416 11.95 -0.82 -5.05
CA ARG A 416 11.63 0.50 -4.50
C ARG A 416 12.74 1.51 -4.78
N GLU A 417 13.99 1.16 -4.47
CA GLU A 417 15.15 2.02 -4.74
C GLU A 417 15.30 2.34 -6.24
N ALA A 418 15.09 1.36 -7.12
CA ALA A 418 15.09 1.58 -8.55
C ALA A 418 13.99 2.57 -8.99
N CYS A 419 12.77 2.42 -8.48
CA CYS A 419 11.67 3.35 -8.76
C CYS A 419 11.97 4.77 -8.25
N GLU A 420 12.58 4.91 -7.07
CA GLU A 420 12.98 6.21 -6.53
C GLU A 420 14.01 6.90 -7.42
N LEU A 421 15.01 6.16 -7.91
CA LEU A 421 16.01 6.67 -8.85
C LEU A 421 15.39 7.09 -10.20
N GLU A 422 14.43 6.31 -10.72
CA GLU A 422 13.70 6.69 -11.94
C GLU A 422 12.87 7.96 -11.74
N VAL A 423 12.22 8.12 -10.60
CA VAL A 423 11.47 9.33 -10.25
C VAL A 423 12.41 10.53 -10.12
N GLU A 424 13.57 10.38 -9.51
CA GLU A 424 14.58 11.44 -9.43
C GLU A 424 15.12 11.84 -10.81
N ALA A 425 15.39 10.86 -11.68
CA ALA A 425 15.80 11.11 -13.05
C ALA A 425 14.70 11.83 -13.85
N ALA A 426 13.43 11.42 -13.69
CA ALA A 426 12.29 12.06 -14.31
C ALA A 426 12.12 13.51 -13.84
N LYS A 427 12.28 13.79 -12.54
CA LYS A 427 12.26 15.16 -11.99
C LYS A 427 13.33 16.04 -12.64
N LYS A 428 14.58 15.56 -12.72
CA LYS A 428 15.68 16.28 -13.39
C LYS A 428 15.36 16.56 -14.86
N ALA A 429 14.82 15.58 -15.58
CA ALA A 429 14.42 15.75 -16.98
C ALA A 429 13.29 16.78 -17.15
N ILE A 430 12.33 16.83 -16.22
CA ILE A 430 11.26 17.84 -16.20
C ILE A 430 11.86 19.23 -15.97
N GLU A 431 12.74 19.39 -14.98
CA GLU A 431 13.42 20.66 -14.70
C GLU A 431 14.20 21.18 -15.92
N GLU A 432 14.87 20.31 -16.67
CA GLU A 432 15.56 20.67 -17.91
C GLU A 432 14.56 21.11 -19.00
N ARG A 433 13.45 20.39 -19.17
CA ARG A 433 12.40 20.76 -20.12
C ARG A 433 11.75 22.09 -19.75
N GLU A 434 11.54 22.37 -18.47
CA GLU A 434 11.01 23.66 -18.01
C GLU A 434 11.94 24.82 -18.34
N LYS A 435 13.26 24.64 -18.18
CA LYS A 435 14.26 25.62 -18.62
C LYS A 435 14.17 25.89 -20.12
N LEU A 436 14.04 24.84 -20.94
CA LEU A 436 13.86 24.99 -22.39
C LEU A 436 12.57 25.70 -22.74
N VAL A 437 11.46 25.40 -22.06
CA VAL A 437 10.18 26.09 -22.25
C VAL A 437 10.31 27.59 -21.94
N VAL A 438 11.04 27.96 -20.89
CA VAL A 438 11.29 29.38 -20.57
C VAL A 438 12.09 30.07 -21.68
N ILE A 439 13.15 29.43 -22.21
CA ILE A 439 13.95 29.98 -23.31
C ILE A 439 13.10 30.15 -24.56
N LEU A 440 12.35 29.11 -24.95
CA LEU A 440 11.48 29.15 -26.13
C LEU A 440 10.39 30.21 -26.00
N LYS A 441 9.81 30.41 -24.80
CA LYS A 441 8.87 31.52 -24.56
C LYS A 441 9.53 32.88 -24.75
N GLN A 442 10.76 33.06 -24.27
CA GLN A 442 11.49 34.32 -24.48
C GLN A 442 11.80 34.57 -25.97
N GLU A 443 12.17 33.52 -26.72
CA GLU A 443 12.40 33.63 -28.16
C GLU A 443 11.10 33.92 -28.93
N LEU A 444 9.99 33.30 -28.54
CA LEU A 444 8.67 33.58 -29.09
C LEU A 444 8.29 35.06 -28.86
N GLU A 445 8.46 35.59 -27.65
CA GLU A 445 8.16 37.00 -27.38
C GLU A 445 9.07 37.96 -28.16
N LYS A 446 10.37 37.62 -28.33
CA LYS A 446 11.28 38.40 -29.18
C LYS A 446 10.82 38.42 -30.65
N THR A 447 10.44 37.27 -31.20
CA THR A 447 9.98 37.19 -32.60
C THR A 447 8.65 37.89 -32.80
N LYS A 448 7.74 37.80 -31.81
CA LYS A 448 6.48 38.55 -31.79
C LYS A 448 6.73 40.06 -31.77
N ALA A 449 7.61 40.56 -30.90
CA ALA A 449 7.96 41.99 -30.87
C ALA A 449 8.59 42.45 -32.20
N ASN A 450 9.47 41.65 -32.80
CA ASN A 450 10.03 41.95 -34.12
C ASN A 450 8.97 42.00 -35.23
N LEU A 451 7.98 41.11 -35.17
CA LEU A 451 6.85 41.09 -36.09
C LEU A 451 5.93 42.31 -35.90
N GLU A 452 5.67 42.72 -34.66
CA GLU A 452 4.91 43.95 -34.38
C GLU A 452 5.62 45.19 -34.95
N ILE A 453 6.95 45.28 -34.79
CA ILE A 453 7.76 46.36 -35.38
C ILE A 453 7.70 46.33 -36.92
N SER A 454 7.82 45.15 -37.55
CA SER A 454 7.78 45.05 -39.01
C SER A 454 6.40 45.37 -39.57
N ASN A 455 5.33 44.96 -38.88
CA ASN A 455 3.95 45.30 -39.21
C ASN A 455 3.70 46.81 -39.07
N GLY A 456 4.23 47.45 -38.02
CA GLY A 456 4.21 48.91 -37.87
C GLY A 456 4.90 49.63 -39.03
N LYS A 457 6.07 49.14 -39.47
CA LYS A 457 6.77 49.68 -40.65
C LYS A 457 5.98 49.50 -41.93
N LEU A 458 5.29 48.36 -42.10
CA LEU A 458 4.44 48.11 -43.26
C LEU A 458 3.28 49.10 -43.31
N LYS A 459 2.57 49.31 -42.19
CA LYS A 459 1.51 50.32 -42.09
C LYS A 459 1.99 51.72 -42.46
N LEU A 460 3.16 52.14 -41.96
CA LEU A 460 3.74 53.44 -42.33
C LEU A 460 4.07 53.54 -43.83
N LYS A 461 4.51 52.45 -44.46
CA LYS A 461 4.73 52.41 -45.92
C LYS A 461 3.41 52.49 -46.68
N ASP A 462 2.36 51.83 -46.21
CA ASP A 462 1.03 51.90 -46.82
C ASP A 462 0.46 53.33 -46.71
N GLU A 463 0.56 53.97 -45.54
CA GLU A 463 0.18 55.37 -45.34
C GLU A 463 1.00 56.32 -46.22
N LEU A 464 2.30 56.10 -46.35
CA LEU A 464 3.16 56.87 -47.25
C LEU A 464 2.76 56.69 -48.72
N ALA A 465 2.43 55.48 -49.15
CA ALA A 465 1.96 55.20 -50.50
C ALA A 465 0.62 55.90 -50.77
N VAL A 466 -0.31 55.86 -49.82
CA VAL A 466 -1.59 56.61 -49.91
C VAL A 466 -1.34 58.12 -50.00
N ALA A 467 -0.44 58.67 -49.19
CA ALA A 467 -0.08 60.09 -49.23
C ALA A 467 0.58 60.48 -50.56
N ALA A 468 1.48 59.63 -51.10
CA ALA A 468 2.11 59.85 -52.39
C ALA A 468 1.09 59.81 -53.54
N MET A 469 0.15 58.85 -53.52
CA MET A 469 -0.96 58.80 -54.49
C MET A 469 -1.85 60.04 -54.40
N ALA A 470 -2.17 60.51 -53.20
CA ALA A 470 -2.95 61.74 -53.01
C ALA A 470 -2.20 62.99 -53.51
N ALA A 471 -0.89 63.09 -53.25
CA ALA A 471 -0.04 64.18 -53.72
C ALA A 471 0.07 64.17 -55.26
N GLN A 472 0.24 62.99 -55.88
CA GLN A 472 0.21 62.83 -57.33
C GLN A 472 -1.14 63.28 -57.90
N ALA A 473 -2.26 62.82 -57.34
CA ALA A 473 -3.58 63.21 -57.80
C ALA A 473 -3.84 64.73 -57.62
N ALA A 474 -3.23 65.38 -56.64
CA ALA A 474 -3.29 66.84 -56.48
C ALA A 474 -2.44 67.56 -57.54
N ALA A 475 -1.23 67.06 -57.82
CA ALA A 475 -0.34 67.60 -58.85
C ALA A 475 -0.95 67.48 -60.26
N GLU A 476 -1.55 66.33 -60.59
CA GLU A 476 -2.26 66.10 -61.85
C GLU A 476 -3.45 67.06 -62.01
N ARG A 477 -4.25 67.28 -60.95
CA ARG A 477 -5.32 68.29 -60.98
C ARG A 477 -4.78 69.70 -61.19
N SER A 478 -3.66 70.05 -60.56
CA SER A 478 -3.03 71.36 -60.75
C SER A 478 -2.53 71.55 -62.18
N LEU A 479 -1.95 70.51 -62.79
CA LEU A 479 -1.50 70.52 -64.19
C LEU A 479 -2.70 70.68 -65.14
N GLN A 480 -3.77 69.91 -64.96
CA GLN A 480 -5.01 70.04 -65.74
C GLN A 480 -5.60 71.46 -65.65
N LEU A 481 -5.56 72.09 -64.47
CA LEU A 481 -5.97 73.48 -64.30
C LEU A 481 -5.06 74.47 -65.02
N ALA A 482 -3.75 74.24 -65.04
CA ALA A 482 -2.81 75.05 -65.80
C ALA A 482 -3.02 74.91 -67.31
N ASP A 483 -3.21 73.68 -67.81
CA ASP A 483 -3.45 73.39 -69.22
C ASP A 483 -4.76 74.00 -69.72
N SER A 484 -5.84 73.89 -68.93
CA SER A 484 -7.12 74.53 -69.25
C SER A 484 -7.02 76.07 -69.25
N ARG A 485 -6.29 76.67 -68.31
CA ARG A 485 -6.00 78.13 -68.32
C ARG A 485 -5.17 78.52 -69.54
N ALA A 486 -4.13 77.76 -69.88
CA ALA A 486 -3.28 78.02 -71.03
C ALA A 486 -4.07 77.89 -72.35
N ALA A 487 -4.95 76.89 -72.46
CA ALA A 487 -5.84 76.74 -73.60
C ALA A 487 -6.79 77.93 -73.74
N GLY A 488 -7.41 78.39 -72.63
CA GLY A 488 -8.24 79.60 -72.64
C GLY A 488 -7.48 80.88 -73.01
N LEU A 489 -6.23 81.02 -72.55
CA LEU A 489 -5.37 82.15 -72.95
C LEU A 489 -5.00 82.09 -74.44
N ARG A 490 -4.68 80.89 -74.97
CA ARG A 490 -4.42 80.70 -76.41
C ARG A 490 -5.60 81.11 -77.27
N GLN A 491 -6.82 80.65 -76.92
CA GLN A 491 -8.04 81.07 -77.61
C GLN A 491 -8.23 82.59 -77.59
N ARG A 492 -7.94 83.23 -76.46
CA ARG A 492 -8.06 84.69 -76.36
C ARG A 492 -7.00 85.43 -77.17
N ILE A 493 -5.77 84.91 -77.25
CA ILE A 493 -4.72 85.44 -78.13
C ILE A 493 -5.13 85.26 -79.59
N GLU A 494 -5.61 84.09 -79.99
CA GLU A 494 -6.10 83.82 -81.36
C GLU A 494 -7.21 84.79 -81.74
N GLU A 495 -8.18 85.03 -80.85
CA GLU A 495 -9.25 86.01 -81.08
C GLU A 495 -8.72 87.44 -81.19
N LEU A 496 -7.79 87.86 -80.32
CA LEU A 496 -7.14 89.17 -80.43
C LEU A 496 -6.33 89.31 -81.72
N THR A 497 -5.62 88.26 -82.15
CA THR A 497 -4.90 88.23 -83.42
C THR A 497 -5.85 88.36 -84.59
N ARG A 498 -6.98 87.63 -84.58
CA ARG A 498 -8.04 87.76 -85.58
C ARG A 498 -8.59 89.18 -85.63
N GLN A 499 -8.84 89.80 -84.47
CA GLN A 499 -9.27 91.20 -84.39
C GLN A 499 -8.23 92.17 -84.97
N VAL A 500 -6.93 91.94 -84.73
CA VAL A 500 -5.83 92.71 -85.33
C VAL A 500 -5.78 92.51 -86.84
N GLU A 501 -5.84 91.27 -87.34
CA GLU A 501 -5.86 90.97 -88.77
C GLU A 501 -7.08 91.60 -89.47
N GLU A 502 -8.26 91.57 -88.83
CA GLU A 502 -9.46 92.24 -89.32
C GLU A 502 -9.29 93.77 -89.33
N ALA A 503 -8.69 94.36 -88.30
CA ALA A 503 -8.37 95.79 -88.23
C ALA A 503 -7.34 96.20 -89.30
N GLU A 504 -6.27 95.44 -89.47
CA GLU A 504 -5.28 95.61 -90.55
C GLU A 504 -5.92 95.44 -91.93
N SER A 505 -6.85 94.49 -92.11
CA SER A 505 -7.56 94.30 -93.38
C SER A 505 -8.51 95.47 -93.71
N LYS A 506 -9.01 96.17 -92.67
CA LYS A 506 -9.78 97.41 -92.80
C LYS A 506 -8.85 98.60 -93.08
N GLU A 507 -7.68 98.66 -92.46
CA GLU A 507 -6.62 99.63 -92.75
C GLU A 507 -6.11 99.51 -94.20
N ARG A 508 -5.85 98.28 -94.67
CA ARG A 508 -5.48 97.98 -96.08
C ARG A 508 -6.58 98.35 -97.09
N ARG A 509 -7.85 98.39 -96.67
CA ARG A 509 -9.00 98.82 -97.50
C ARG A 509 -9.27 100.33 -97.44
N CYS A 510 -8.68 101.06 -96.49
CA CYS A 510 -8.85 102.50 -96.30
C CYS A 510 -7.51 103.25 -96.34
N ASN A 511 -6.93 103.31 -97.54
CA ASN A 511 -6.04 104.38 -98.04
C ASN A 511 -4.63 104.56 -97.46
N LYS A 512 -3.72 104.76 -98.44
CA LYS A 512 -2.61 105.72 -98.46
C LYS A 512 -1.59 105.64 -97.33
N VAL A 513 -0.40 105.15 -97.73
CA VAL A 513 0.94 105.55 -97.27
C VAL A 513 0.90 106.76 -96.32
N ARG A 514 1.07 106.49 -95.04
CA ARG A 514 1.74 107.39 -94.12
C ARG A 514 2.77 106.58 -93.35
N HIS A 515 4.02 106.77 -93.75
CA HIS A 515 5.17 106.42 -92.93
C HIS A 515 5.00 107.05 -91.56
N ILE A 516 4.75 106.23 -90.55
CA ILE A 516 4.95 106.61 -89.16
C ILE A 516 6.12 105.75 -88.68
N CYS A 517 7.24 106.44 -88.59
CA CYS A 517 8.48 105.95 -88.04
C CYS A 517 8.29 105.44 -86.61
N TRP A 518 8.80 104.23 -86.37
CA TRP A 518 8.81 103.54 -85.10
C TRP A 518 9.72 104.25 -84.08
N PRO A 519 9.31 104.47 -82.81
CA PRO A 519 10.22 104.84 -81.75
C PRO A 519 10.65 103.59 -80.96
N TRP A 520 11.77 102.98 -81.38
CA TRP A 520 12.56 102.12 -80.50
C TRP A 520 13.40 103.04 -79.61
N ARG A 521 13.00 103.22 -78.33
CA ARG A 521 13.89 103.57 -77.19
C ARG A 521 13.07 103.72 -75.90
N ALA A 522 13.20 102.73 -74.99
CA ALA A 522 13.42 102.93 -73.55
C ALA A 522 13.12 101.66 -72.72
N ILE A 523 13.85 100.56 -72.92
CA ILE A 523 14.13 99.61 -71.80
C ILE A 523 15.55 99.07 -72.00
N LYS A 524 16.54 99.85 -71.55
CA LYS A 524 17.87 99.35 -71.18
C LYS A 524 18.27 99.99 -69.85
N ALA A 525 17.89 99.33 -68.76
CA ALA A 525 18.45 99.42 -67.41
C ALA A 525 17.95 98.15 -66.69
N ALA A 526 18.74 97.26 -66.09
CA ALA A 526 20.15 97.29 -65.77
C ALA A 526 20.69 95.84 -65.70
N THR A 527 21.93 95.65 -66.11
CA THR A 527 22.79 94.53 -65.71
C THR A 527 23.68 94.98 -64.55
N ALA A 528 23.64 94.19 -63.47
CA ALA A 528 24.69 93.91 -62.47
C ALA A 528 25.02 94.88 -61.31
N SER A 529 24.81 94.32 -60.10
CA SER A 529 25.68 94.36 -58.90
C SER A 529 25.69 95.57 -57.95
N THR A 530 25.12 95.38 -56.75
CA THR A 530 25.62 95.83 -55.41
C THR A 530 24.80 95.05 -54.36
N ALA A 531 25.28 93.98 -53.72
CA ALA A 531 26.25 93.92 -52.62
C ALA A 531 25.87 94.73 -51.36
N ASN A 532 25.33 94.00 -50.37
CA ASN A 532 25.57 94.15 -48.93
C ASN A 532 25.03 95.35 -48.11
N ASN A 533 24.26 94.94 -47.10
CA ASN A 533 24.35 95.31 -45.67
C ASN A 533 23.39 96.35 -45.05
N ARG A 534 22.63 95.79 -44.08
CA ARG A 534 22.06 96.34 -42.83
C ARG A 534 20.69 97.03 -42.90
N VAL A 535 19.77 96.86 -41.95
CA VAL A 535 19.58 95.97 -40.78
C VAL A 535 18.16 96.27 -40.26
N GLN A 536 17.51 95.26 -39.64
CA GLN A 536 16.42 95.34 -38.63
C GLN A 536 14.95 95.65 -39.01
N ASN A 537 14.13 94.68 -38.57
CA ASN A 537 12.85 94.82 -37.85
C ASN A 537 11.52 94.91 -38.62
N ALA A 538 10.94 93.73 -38.88
CA ALA A 538 9.61 93.29 -38.40
C ALA A 538 9.41 91.79 -38.76
N ARG A 539 9.66 90.78 -37.89
CA ARG A 539 8.79 90.21 -36.82
C ARG A 539 7.30 90.14 -37.24
N ARG A 540 6.55 89.03 -37.24
CA ARG A 540 6.61 87.71 -36.55
C ARG A 540 5.58 86.74 -37.18
N ARG A 541 5.78 85.44 -36.88
CA ARG A 541 4.88 84.26 -37.00
C ARG A 541 5.06 83.39 -38.25
N MET A 542 6.07 82.52 -38.21
CA MET A 542 5.89 81.13 -38.63
C MET A 542 5.94 80.26 -37.37
N LEU A 543 5.00 79.32 -37.24
CA LEU A 543 4.93 78.38 -36.13
C LEU A 543 5.63 77.05 -36.49
N PRO A 544 6.15 76.33 -35.48
CA PRO A 544 7.16 75.29 -35.61
C PRO A 544 6.64 73.90 -35.24
N GLU A 545 6.84 72.89 -36.09
CA GLU A 545 6.75 71.47 -35.68
C GLU A 545 7.41 70.54 -36.72
N MET A 546 8.71 70.73 -36.98
CA MET A 546 9.55 69.71 -37.62
C MET A 546 10.97 69.76 -37.04
N GLN A 547 11.07 69.80 -35.71
CA GLN A 547 12.35 69.77 -35.00
C GLN A 547 12.28 68.80 -33.83
N ALA A 548 12.08 67.52 -34.15
CA ALA A 548 12.23 66.43 -33.17
C ALA A 548 12.64 65.12 -33.87
N LEU A 549 13.72 65.11 -34.65
CA LEU A 549 14.40 63.88 -35.08
C LEU A 549 15.90 64.11 -35.32
N LEU A 550 16.63 64.67 -34.36
CA LEU A 550 18.09 64.53 -34.27
C LEU A 550 18.53 64.72 -32.82
N GLN A 551 18.35 63.68 -32.01
CA GLN A 551 19.19 63.30 -30.87
C GLN A 551 18.56 62.06 -30.21
N HIS A 552 19.17 60.89 -30.39
CA HIS A 552 19.35 59.82 -29.38
C HIS A 552 20.27 58.76 -30.00
N ASN A 553 21.58 58.97 -29.82
CA ASN A 553 22.57 57.91 -29.66
C ASN A 553 22.99 57.99 -28.19
N VAL A 554 22.41 57.14 -27.32
CA VAL A 554 23.05 56.36 -26.25
C VAL A 554 22.11 55.19 -25.97
#